data_AF-A0A6M1Y8H3-F1
#
_entry.id   AF-A0A6M1Y8H3-F1
#
_cell.length_a   1.000
_cell.length_b   1.000
_cell.length_c   1.000
_cell.angle_alpha   90.00
_cell.angle_beta   90.00
_cell.angle_gamma   90.00
#
_symmetry.space_group_name_H-M   'P 1'
#
loop_
_entity.id
_entity.type
_entity.pdbx_description
1 polymer ?
#
loop_
_entity_poly.entity_id
_entity_poly.type
_entity_poly.pdbx_seq_one_letter_code
_entity_poly.pdbx_strand_id
1 'polypeptide(L)'
;MRDAQHPTLAALSQTSGHVGLPLMAMHNPPHPGEFISEVYLAPHGMSGRALAARLGVAPSTLSRVLTGASGISPEMALRLSKCLGRTPESWLAMQCAHDLWKARRETDLRQVSRVRR
;
A
#
# COMPACT_ATOMS: atom_id res chain seq x y z
N MET A 1 -30.89 5.99 -35.30
CA MET A 1 -30.22 4.76 -35.79
C MET A 1 -28.73 5.04 -35.86
N ARG A 2 -27.93 4.22 -35.14
CA ARG A 2 -26.46 4.03 -35.25
C ARG A 2 -25.56 5.20 -34.83
N ASP A 3 -24.47 5.04 -34.08
CA ASP A 3 -23.91 3.92 -33.30
C ASP A 3 -22.94 4.54 -32.29
N ALA A 4 -22.98 4.07 -31.05
CA ALA A 4 -22.05 4.45 -29.98
C ALA A 4 -20.77 3.62 -30.10
N GLN A 5 -19.63 4.27 -30.31
CA GLN A 5 -18.31 3.63 -30.16
C GLN A 5 -17.86 3.73 -28.70
N HIS A 6 -18.29 2.76 -27.90
CA HIS A 6 -17.60 2.35 -26.69
C HIS A 6 -16.41 1.47 -27.09
N PRO A 7 -15.16 1.82 -26.76
CA PRO A 7 -14.09 0.84 -26.80
C PRO A 7 -14.25 -0.15 -25.64
N THR A 8 -14.41 -1.41 -26.05
CA THR A 8 -14.58 -2.65 -25.29
C THR A 8 -13.58 -2.83 -24.14
N LEU A 9 -14.11 -2.96 -22.92
CA LEU A 9 -13.48 -3.51 -21.71
C LEU A 9 -13.22 -5.03 -21.88
N ALA A 10 -12.22 -5.43 -22.68
CA ALA A 10 -11.88 -6.86 -22.84
C ALA A 10 -10.38 -7.15 -23.02
N ALA A 11 -9.49 -6.45 -22.30
CA ALA A 11 -8.05 -6.71 -22.41
C ALA A 11 -7.25 -6.64 -21.09
N LEU A 12 -7.83 -7.04 -19.95
CA LEU A 12 -7.09 -7.11 -18.66
C LEU A 12 -7.03 -8.50 -18.02
N SER A 13 -7.34 -9.59 -18.74
CA SER A 13 -7.34 -10.94 -18.15
C SER A 13 -6.00 -11.69 -18.14
N GLN A 14 -4.86 -11.08 -18.48
CA GLN A 14 -3.58 -11.81 -18.49
C GLN A 14 -2.40 -10.95 -18.02
N THR A 15 -2.36 -10.65 -16.71
CA THR A 15 -1.08 -10.45 -15.99
C THR A 15 -1.12 -11.22 -14.66
N SER A 16 -1.04 -12.55 -14.74
CA SER A 16 -0.41 -13.31 -13.66
C SER A 16 1.08 -12.99 -13.70
N GLY A 17 1.44 -11.93 -12.99
CA GLY A 17 2.81 -11.45 -12.85
C GLY A 17 2.85 -10.71 -11.53
N HIS A 18 3.68 -11.18 -10.63
CA HIS A 18 4.01 -10.54 -9.37
C HIS A 18 4.23 -9.02 -9.60
N VAL A 19 3.24 -8.19 -9.29
CA VAL A 19 3.42 -6.73 -9.32
C VAL A 19 4.14 -6.33 -8.04
N GLY A 20 5.38 -6.82 -7.89
CA GLY A 20 6.39 -6.05 -7.19
C GLY A 20 6.63 -4.83 -8.04
N LEU A 21 5.86 -3.76 -7.81
CA LEU A 21 6.09 -2.48 -8.45
C LEU A 21 7.57 -2.17 -8.23
N PRO A 22 8.38 -2.05 -9.30
CA PRO A 22 9.76 -1.63 -9.13
C PRO A 22 9.74 -0.32 -8.34
N LEU A 23 10.76 -0.14 -7.50
CA LEU A 23 11.07 1.10 -6.79
C LEU A 23 11.46 2.19 -7.81
N MET A 24 10.65 2.39 -8.85
CA MET A 24 10.57 3.64 -9.58
C MET A 24 10.28 4.67 -8.51
N ALA A 25 11.24 5.57 -8.30
CA ALA A 25 11.18 6.60 -7.29
C ALA A 25 9.95 7.48 -7.56
N MET A 26 8.79 7.07 -7.06
CA MET A 26 7.61 7.91 -7.02
C MET A 26 7.99 9.11 -6.19
N HIS A 27 7.77 10.31 -6.73
CA HIS A 27 7.84 11.50 -5.89
C HIS A 27 6.70 11.33 -4.87
N ASN A 28 7.03 11.26 -3.57
CA ASN A 28 6.05 11.05 -2.49
C ASN A 28 5.29 9.69 -2.54
N PRO A 29 5.94 8.56 -2.17
CA PRO A 29 5.24 7.29 -1.98
C PRO A 29 4.16 7.42 -0.88
N PRO A 30 2.90 7.04 -1.16
CA PRO A 30 1.79 7.17 -0.20
C PRO A 30 1.97 6.22 0.98
N HIS A 31 1.41 6.57 2.13
CA HIS A 31 1.35 5.64 3.26
C HIS A 31 0.45 4.45 2.89
N PRO A 32 0.78 3.19 3.26
CA PRO A 32 -0.07 2.04 2.95
C PRO A 32 -1.53 2.18 3.39
N GLY A 33 -1.79 2.90 4.47
CA GLY A 33 -3.14 3.23 4.94
C GLY A 33 -3.96 4.11 3.99
N GLU A 34 -3.33 5.10 3.35
CA GLU A 34 -3.96 5.94 2.34
C GLU A 34 -4.30 5.08 1.12
N PHE A 35 -3.34 4.27 0.67
CA PHE A 35 -3.53 3.31 -0.42
C PHE A 35 -4.68 2.32 -0.14
N ILE A 36 -4.79 1.78 1.08
CA ILE A 36 -5.90 0.90 1.47
C ILE A 36 -7.24 1.64 1.36
N SER A 37 -7.28 2.89 1.82
CA SER A 37 -8.51 3.69 1.81
C SER A 37 -8.97 3.98 0.39
N GLU A 38 -8.06 4.40 -0.50
CA GLU A 38 -8.37 4.80 -1.87
C GLU A 38 -8.65 3.62 -2.80
N VAL A 39 -7.92 2.52 -2.65
CA VAL A 39 -7.97 1.39 -3.60
C VAL A 39 -8.95 0.30 -3.16
N TYR A 40 -9.21 0.15 -1.86
CA TYR A 40 -10.06 -0.93 -1.35
C TYR A 40 -11.29 -0.45 -0.59
N LEU A 41 -11.21 0.61 0.22
CA LEU A 41 -12.38 1.03 0.99
C LEU A 41 -13.35 1.86 0.16
N ALA A 42 -12.87 2.94 -0.46
CA ALA A 42 -13.71 3.88 -1.19
C ALA A 42 -14.44 3.24 -2.39
N PRO A 43 -13.79 2.41 -3.25
CA PRO A 43 -14.46 1.80 -4.39
C PRO A 43 -15.54 0.78 -4.01
N HIS A 44 -15.43 0.19 -2.81
CA HIS A 44 -16.34 -0.83 -2.32
C HIS A 44 -17.33 -0.32 -1.26
N GLY A 45 -17.32 0.98 -0.94
CA GLY A 45 -18.14 1.54 0.14
C GLY A 45 -17.89 0.86 1.49
N MET A 46 -16.71 0.27 1.70
CA MET A 46 -16.41 -0.53 2.88
C MET A 46 -15.92 0.38 4.01
N SER A 47 -16.49 0.25 5.20
CA SER A 47 -15.98 0.98 6.35
C SER A 47 -14.68 0.36 6.87
N GLY A 48 -13.81 1.21 7.46
CA GLY A 48 -12.62 0.72 8.16
C GLY A 48 -12.98 -0.28 9.27
N ARG A 49 -14.10 -0.10 9.98
CA ARG A 49 -14.55 -1.07 11.00
C ARG A 49 -14.86 -2.44 10.40
N ALA A 50 -15.48 -2.50 9.23
CA ALA A 50 -15.76 -3.75 8.54
C ALA A 50 -14.45 -4.45 8.11
N LEU A 51 -13.48 -3.71 7.58
CA LEU A 51 -12.17 -4.26 7.24
C LEU A 51 -11.42 -4.76 8.48
N ALA A 52 -11.46 -4.01 9.59
CA ALA A 52 -10.82 -4.41 10.85
C ALA A 52 -11.32 -5.77 11.35
N ALA A 53 -12.63 -5.99 11.26
CA ALA A 53 -13.24 -7.28 11.61
C ALA A 53 -12.73 -8.41 10.71
N ARG A 54 -12.64 -8.20 9.40
CA ARG A 54 -12.10 -9.21 8.45
C ARG A 54 -10.62 -9.50 8.66
N LEU A 55 -9.84 -8.50 9.06
CA LEU A 55 -8.43 -8.64 9.41
C LEU A 55 -8.20 -9.27 10.79
N GLY A 56 -9.23 -9.40 11.62
CA GLY A 56 -9.10 -9.89 12.99
C GLY A 56 -8.31 -8.93 13.89
N VAL A 57 -8.45 -7.63 13.70
CA VAL A 57 -7.78 -6.58 14.49
C VAL A 57 -8.79 -5.67 15.17
N ALA A 58 -8.37 -5.01 16.25
CA ALA A 58 -9.18 -3.94 16.83
C ALA A 58 -9.41 -2.81 15.82
N PRO A 59 -10.62 -2.21 15.74
CA PRO A 59 -10.89 -1.08 14.85
C PRO A 59 -9.93 0.10 15.04
N SER A 60 -9.50 0.36 16.28
CA SER A 60 -8.51 1.41 16.58
C SER A 60 -7.14 1.12 15.98
N THR A 61 -6.72 -0.15 15.91
CA THR A 61 -5.47 -0.55 15.27
C THR A 61 -5.51 -0.26 13.77
N LEU A 62 -6.57 -0.68 13.08
CA LEU A 62 -6.70 -0.39 11.66
C LEU A 62 -6.88 1.12 11.42
N SER A 63 -7.64 1.83 12.26
CA SER A 63 -7.81 3.28 12.12
C SER A 63 -6.48 4.02 12.13
N ARG A 64 -5.56 3.69 13.05
CA ARG A 64 -4.22 4.31 13.07
C ARG A 64 -3.41 4.01 11.82
N VAL A 65 -3.56 2.80 11.25
CA VAL A 65 -2.94 2.46 9.97
C VAL A 65 -3.52 3.33 8.85
N LEU A 66 -4.85 3.40 8.73
CA LEU A 66 -5.52 4.15 7.67
C LEU A 66 -5.20 5.64 7.71
N THR A 67 -5.04 6.23 8.91
CA THR A 67 -4.67 7.65 9.07
C THR A 67 -3.17 7.92 9.04
N GLY A 68 -2.33 6.92 8.78
CA GLY A 68 -0.87 7.08 8.76
C GLY A 68 -0.21 7.25 10.13
N ALA A 69 -0.98 7.13 11.23
CA ALA A 69 -0.48 7.24 12.59
C ALA A 69 0.31 6.01 13.05
N SER A 70 0.15 4.87 12.38
CA SER A 70 0.96 3.68 12.59
C SER A 70 1.28 2.99 11.26
N GLY A 71 2.50 2.50 11.11
CA GLY A 71 2.90 1.74 9.93
C GLY A 71 2.36 0.30 9.90
N ILE A 72 2.61 -0.38 8.80
CA ILE A 72 2.33 -1.81 8.62
C ILE A 72 3.41 -2.67 9.29
N SER A 73 3.04 -3.45 10.30
CA SER A 73 3.89 -4.49 10.87
C SER A 73 3.91 -5.76 9.98
N PRO A 74 4.90 -6.66 10.13
CA PRO A 74 4.88 -7.94 9.41
C PRO A 74 3.62 -8.77 9.67
N GLU A 75 3.12 -8.79 10.91
CA GLU A 75 1.86 -9.47 11.26
C GLU A 75 0.66 -8.86 10.51
N MET A 76 0.59 -7.51 10.44
CA MET A 76 -0.45 -6.83 9.68
C MET A 76 -0.32 -7.10 8.18
N ALA A 77 0.90 -7.16 7.64
CA ALA A 77 1.14 -7.48 6.23
C ALA A 77 0.62 -8.88 5.86
N LEU A 78 0.81 -9.88 6.73
CA LEU A 78 0.24 -11.22 6.56
C LEU A 78 -1.30 -11.18 6.55
N ARG A 79 -1.91 -10.43 7.47
CA ARG A 79 -3.37 -10.26 7.54
C ARG A 79 -3.93 -9.58 6.29
N LEU A 80 -3.28 -8.50 5.84
CA LEU A 80 -3.65 -7.77 4.63
C LEU A 80 -3.51 -8.63 3.38
N SER A 81 -2.40 -9.38 3.26
CA SER A 81 -2.19 -10.31 2.14
C SER A 81 -3.33 -11.32 2.04
N LYS A 82 -3.71 -11.94 3.17
CA LYS A 82 -4.83 -12.89 3.21
C LYS A 82 -6.19 -12.24 2.91
N CYS A 83 -6.42 -11.00 3.34
CA CYS A 83 -7.72 -10.36 3.26
C CYS A 83 -7.97 -9.57 1.95
N LEU A 84 -6.94 -8.90 1.44
CA LEU A 84 -7.00 -7.95 0.32
C LEU A 84 -6.13 -8.36 -0.87
N GLY A 85 -5.35 -9.44 -0.74
CA GLY A 85 -4.37 -9.86 -1.73
C GLY A 85 -3.05 -9.10 -1.61
N ARG A 86 -2.23 -9.19 -2.68
CA ARG A 86 -0.80 -8.85 -2.70
C ARG A 86 0.02 -9.73 -1.74
N THR A 87 1.33 -9.71 -1.89
CA THR A 87 2.23 -10.43 -0.98
C THR A 87 2.48 -9.61 0.29
N PRO A 88 2.76 -10.24 1.44
CA PRO A 88 3.18 -9.53 2.65
C PRO A 88 4.39 -8.62 2.41
N GLU A 89 5.34 -9.08 1.60
CA GLU A 89 6.53 -8.33 1.19
C GLU A 89 6.17 -7.08 0.39
N SER A 90 5.14 -7.15 -0.48
CA SER A 90 4.68 -5.96 -1.20
C SER A 90 4.10 -4.90 -0.26
N TRP A 91 3.41 -5.30 0.81
CA TRP A 91 2.90 -4.36 1.81
C TRP A 91 4.03 -3.71 2.60
N LEU A 92 5.01 -4.50 3.02
CA LEU A 92 6.20 -4.01 3.74
C LEU A 92 7.09 -3.12 2.85
N ALA A 93 7.23 -3.45 1.56
CA ALA A 93 7.98 -2.63 0.62
C ALA A 93 7.34 -1.25 0.45
N MET A 94 6.00 -1.17 0.40
CA MET A 94 5.28 0.11 0.36
C MET A 94 5.51 0.93 1.63
N GLN A 95 5.42 0.30 2.81
CA GLN A 95 5.72 0.96 4.08
C GLN A 95 7.16 1.48 4.11
N CYS A 96 8.12 0.64 3.72
CA CYS A 96 9.53 0.99 3.68
C CYS A 96 9.81 2.15 2.72
N ALA A 97 9.17 2.16 1.54
CA ALA A 97 9.31 3.26 0.58
C ALA A 97 8.81 4.59 1.18
N HIS A 98 7.64 4.58 1.83
CA HIS A 98 7.10 5.75 2.52
C HIS A 98 7.98 6.23 3.68
N ASP A 99 8.42 5.32 4.55
CA ASP A 99 9.26 5.67 5.69
C ASP A 99 10.64 6.17 5.26
N LEU A 100 11.24 5.56 4.24
CA LEU A 100 12.51 6.03 3.68
C LEU A 100 12.37 7.41 3.02
N TRP A 101 11.26 7.68 2.33
CA TRP A 101 11.01 8.99 1.75
C TRP A 101 10.88 10.09 2.83
N LYS A 102 10.17 9.83 3.93
CA LYS A 102 10.12 10.75 5.08
C LYS A 102 11.51 10.93 5.70
N ALA A 103 12.19 9.83 6.00
CA ALA A 103 13.49 9.87 6.67
C ALA A 103 14.54 10.64 5.86
N ARG A 104 14.56 10.52 4.53
CA ARG A 104 15.46 11.28 3.65
C ARG A 104 15.34 12.80 3.79
N ARG A 105 14.19 13.31 4.23
CA ARG A 105 13.93 14.74 4.38
C ARG A 105 14.32 15.26 5.77
N GLU A 106 14.31 14.38 6.76
CA GLU A 106 14.48 14.73 8.18
C GLU A 106 15.87 14.34 8.70
N THR A 107 16.53 13.38 8.05
CA THR A 107 17.80 12.82 8.53
C THR A 107 18.98 13.61 7.98
N ASP A 108 19.79 14.17 8.89
CA ASP A 108 21.10 14.73 8.55
C ASP A 108 22.17 13.63 8.50
N LEU A 109 22.75 13.42 7.32
CA LEU A 109 23.76 12.40 7.08
C LEU A 109 25.18 12.98 6.95
N ARG A 110 25.41 14.26 7.25
CA ARG A 110 26.71 14.93 7.05
C ARG A 110 27.88 14.26 7.80
N GLN A 111 27.62 13.65 8.95
CA GLN A 111 28.62 12.96 9.77
C GLN A 111 28.75 11.47 9.43
N VAL A 112 27.93 10.94 8.52
CA VAL A 112 27.94 9.52 8.14
C VAL A 112 29.00 9.31 7.06
N SER A 113 29.95 8.42 7.33
CA SER A 113 31.03 8.06 6.41
C SER A 113 30.84 6.65 5.85
N ARG A 114 31.33 6.42 4.62
CA ARG A 114 31.27 5.11 3.97
C ARG A 114 32.37 4.21 4.52
N VAL A 115 31.99 3.01 4.98
CA VAL A 115 32.94 1.94 5.32
C VAL A 115 33.68 1.51 4.03
N ARG A 116 35.00 1.66 4.02
CA ARG A 116 35.85 1.14 2.95
C ARG A 116 35.93 -0.39 3.09
N ARG A 117 35.75 -1.10 1.97
CA ARG A 117 35.97 -2.55 1.85
C ARG A 117 37.32 -2.80 1.22
#